data_AF-A0A1N7D8F7-F1
#
_entry.id   AF-A0A1N7D8F7-F1
#
_cell.length_a   1.000
_cell.length_b   1.000
_cell.length_c   1.000
_cell.angle_alpha   90.00
_cell.angle_beta   90.00
_cell.angle_gamma   90.00
#
_symmetry.space_group_name_H-M   'P 1'
#
loop_
_entity.id
_entity.type
_entity.pdbx_description
1 polymer ?
#
loop_
_entity_poly.entity_id
_entity_poly.type
_entity_poly.pdbx_seq_one_letter_code
_entity_poly.pdbx_strand_id
1 'polypeptide(L)' 'MSDPSAVEPPVSVGRIVRGAPTPEELAAAIVVVGEAYAREAADATAPDAAARSRWELSARGLRVPLNRDAGWNGFTG' A
#
# COMPACT_ATOMS: atom_id res chain seq x y z
N MET A 1 0.20 -5.20 -27.89
CA MET A 1 1.39 -4.67 -28.58
C MET A 1 2.02 -3.66 -27.65
N SER A 2 3.00 -4.08 -26.84
CA SER A 2 3.64 -3.23 -25.83
C SER A 2 4.56 -2.22 -26.51
N ASP A 3 4.52 -0.98 -26.07
CA ASP A 3 5.35 0.12 -26.58
C ASP A 3 6.82 -0.08 -26.16
N PRO A 4 7.76 -0.24 -27.11
CA PRO A 4 9.18 -0.41 -26.79
C PRO A 4 9.85 0.87 -26.24
N SER A 5 9.15 2.01 -26.20
CA SER A 5 9.64 3.26 -25.61
C SER A 5 9.31 3.44 -24.13
N ALA A 6 8.56 2.52 -23.52
CA ALA A 6 8.30 2.54 -22.08
C ALA A 6 9.51 2.02 -21.30
N VAL A 7 10.65 2.73 -21.38
CA VAL A 7 11.73 2.57 -20.40
C VAL A 7 11.17 3.13 -19.11
N GLU A 8 10.73 2.22 -18.23
CA GLU A 8 10.35 2.57 -16.87
C GLU A 8 11.55 3.29 -16.24
N PRO A 9 11.38 4.54 -15.74
CA PRO A 9 12.49 5.27 -15.16
C PRO A 9 13.10 4.42 -14.04
N PRO A 10 14.44 4.46 -13.86
CA PRO A 10 15.08 3.66 -12.82
C PRO A 10 14.44 3.99 -11.48
N VAL A 11 14.03 2.94 -10.76
CA VAL A 11 13.41 3.07 -9.44
C VAL A 11 14.41 3.75 -8.51
N SER A 12 14.06 4.95 -8.04
CA SER A 12 14.91 5.69 -7.11
C SER A 12 14.89 5.00 -5.74
N VAL A 13 16.06 4.58 -5.26
CA VAL A 13 16.22 3.92 -3.95
C VAL A 13 16.13 4.93 -2.79
N GLY A 14 16.36 6.22 -3.05
CA GLY A 14 16.28 7.28 -2.06
C GLY A 14 16.83 8.62 -2.56
N ARG A 15 16.61 9.68 -1.78
CA ARG A 15 17.08 11.04 -2.06
C ARG A 15 17.83 11.60 -0.86
N ILE A 16 19.04 12.10 -1.10
CA ILE A 16 19.81 12.85 -0.10
C ILE A 16 19.21 14.25 0.02
N VAL A 17 18.65 14.58 1.18
CA VAL A 17 18.06 15.91 1.44
C VAL A 17 19.07 16.89 2.04
N ARG A 18 20.16 16.40 2.64
CA ARG A 18 21.20 17.21 3.28
C ARG A 18 22.52 16.43 3.37
N GLY A 19 23.64 17.14 3.32
CA GLY A 19 24.99 16.57 3.45
C GLY A 19 25.55 16.03 2.13
N ALA A 20 26.74 15.45 2.21
CA ALA A 20 27.43 14.80 1.10
C ALA A 20 28.06 13.49 1.61
N PRO A 21 27.25 12.43 1.85
CA PRO A 21 27.75 11.17 2.36
C PRO A 21 28.72 10.53 1.37
N THR A 22 29.68 9.77 1.88
CA THR A 22 30.58 9.01 1.01
C THR A 22 29.82 7.84 0.35
N PRO A 23 30.34 7.28 -0.75
CA PRO A 23 29.76 6.08 -1.36
C PRO A 23 29.61 4.91 -0.38
N GLU A 24 30.58 4.75 0.53
CA GLU A 24 30.61 3.68 1.53
C GLU A 24 29.53 3.88 2.60
N GLU A 25 29.34 5.12 3.06
CA GLU A 25 28.27 5.47 4.00
C GLU A 25 26.89 5.24 3.38
N LEU A 26 26.72 5.61 2.10
CA LEU A 26 25.48 5.36 1.37
C LEU A 26 25.22 3.86 1.20
N ALA A 27 26.25 3.09 0.85
CA ALA A 27 26.15 1.64 0.73
C ALA A 27 25.78 0.99 2.08
N ALA A 28 26.42 1.41 3.16
CA ALA A 28 26.12 0.92 4.51
C ALA A 28 24.66 1.23 4.90
N ALA A 29 24.19 2.45 4.63
CA ALA A 29 22.80 2.83 4.91
C ALA A 29 21.80 1.98 4.11
N ILE A 30 22.05 1.78 2.81
CA ILE A 30 21.18 0.94 1.96
C ILE A 30 21.15 -0.50 2.46
N VAL A 31 22.30 -1.08 2.80
CA VAL A 31 22.38 -2.46 3.31
C VAL A 31 21.60 -2.59 4.62
N VAL A 32 21.83 -1.70 5.59
CA VAL A 32 21.15 -1.77 6.90
C VAL A 32 19.65 -1.63 6.76
N VAL A 33 19.17 -0.66 5.98
CA VAL A 33 17.74 -0.45 5.75
C VAL A 33 17.14 -1.60 4.95
N GLY A 34 17.86 -2.10 3.94
CA GLY A 34 17.44 -3.25 3.14
C GLY A 34 17.28 -4.52 3.96
N GLU A 35 18.23 -4.83 4.84
CA GLU A 35 18.15 -5.99 5.74
C GLU A 35 17.02 -5.85 6.77
N ALA A 36 16.81 -4.64 7.31
CA ALA A 36 15.70 -4.38 8.23
C ALA A 36 14.35 -4.57 7.51
N TYR A 37 14.21 -4.00 6.31
CA TYR A 37 13.02 -4.13 5.48
C TYR A 37 12.75 -5.59 5.07
N ALA A 38 13.79 -6.34 4.67
CA ALA A 38 13.64 -7.74 4.27
C ALA A 38 13.13 -8.61 5.43
N ARG A 39 13.60 -8.35 6.66
CA ARG A 39 13.11 -9.03 7.86
C ARG A 39 11.66 -8.66 8.15
N GLU A 40 11.33 -7.37 8.12
CA GLU A 40 9.96 -6.89 8.30
C GLU A 40 8.99 -7.50 7.29
N ALA A 41 9.38 -7.54 6.01
CA ALA A 41 8.58 -8.14 4.95
C ALA A 41 8.40 -9.65 5.12
N ALA A 42 9.41 -10.36 5.60
CA ALA A 42 9.31 -11.79 5.90
C ALA A 42 8.37 -12.09 7.08
N ASP A 43 8.34 -11.21 8.07
CA ASP A 43 7.47 -11.31 9.26
C ASP A 43 6.06 -10.74 9.01
N ALA A 44 5.85 -10.07 7.87
CA ALA A 44 4.57 -9.47 7.53
C ALA A 44 3.49 -10.54 7.32
N THR A 45 2.42 -10.43 8.09
CA THR A 45 1.23 -11.30 7.96
C THR A 45 0.14 -10.67 7.10
N ALA A 46 0.25 -9.38 6.82
CA ALA A 46 -0.67 -8.67 5.95
C ALA A 46 -0.39 -9.04 4.49
N PRO A 47 -1.43 -9.23 3.66
CA PRO A 47 -1.23 -9.43 2.23
C PRO A 47 -0.73 -8.13 1.56
N ASP A 48 0.19 -8.25 0.60
CA ASP A 48 0.76 -7.11 -0.16
C ASP A 48 -0.29 -6.28 -0.87
N ALA A 49 -1.34 -6.93 -1.39
CA ALA A 49 -2.50 -6.28 -1.94
C ALA A 49 -3.63 -6.28 -0.91
N ALA A 50 -4.10 -5.10 -0.54
CA ALA A 50 -5.32 -4.96 0.24
C ALA A 50 -6.50 -5.54 -0.56
N ALA A 51 -6.99 -6.71 -0.14
CA ALA A 51 -8.26 -7.21 -0.64
C ALA A 51 -9.38 -6.25 -0.24
N ARG A 52 -10.40 -6.09 -1.11
CA ARG A 52 -11.58 -5.30 -0.76
C ARG A 52 -12.18 -5.85 0.54
N SER A 53 -12.38 -4.96 1.49
CA SER A 53 -12.97 -5.31 2.77
C SER A 53 -14.40 -5.82 2.58
N ARG A 54 -14.86 -6.68 3.50
CA ARG A 54 -16.26 -7.13 3.49
C ARG A 54 -17.24 -5.96 3.56
N TRP A 55 -16.86 -4.89 4.26
CA TRP A 55 -17.62 -3.64 4.31
C TRP A 55 -17.72 -2.95 2.95
N GLU A 56 -16.62 -2.78 2.21
CA GLU A 56 -16.68 -2.20 0.85
C GLU A 56 -17.53 -3.05 -0.11
N LEU A 57 -17.56 -4.37 0.10
CA LEU A 57 -18.39 -5.27 -0.68
C LEU A 57 -19.88 -5.15 -0.34
N SER A 58 -20.23 -5.00 0.94
CA SER A 58 -21.61 -4.94 1.45
C SER A 58 -22.21 -3.53 1.55
N ALA A 59 -21.39 -2.48 1.55
CA ALA A 59 -21.82 -1.08 1.63
C ALA A 59 -22.73 -0.64 0.47
N ARG A 60 -22.87 -1.46 -0.58
CA ARG A 60 -23.86 -1.25 -1.64
C ARG A 60 -25.29 -1.12 -1.10
N GLY A 61 -25.64 -1.86 -0.04
CA GLY A 61 -26.95 -1.78 0.62
C GLY A 61 -27.16 -0.50 1.45
N LEU A 62 -26.09 0.26 1.72
CA LEU A 62 -26.10 1.44 2.61
C LEU A 62 -25.92 2.77 1.87
N ARG A 63 -25.91 2.77 0.53
CA ARG A 63 -25.77 4.02 -0.27
C ARG A 63 -27.02 4.89 -0.28
N VAL A 64 -28.13 4.36 0.22
CA VAL A 64 -29.33 5.14 0.52
C VAL A 64 -29.38 5.30 2.03
N PRO A 65 -29.67 6.51 2.55
CA PRO A 65 -29.90 6.71 3.97
C PRO A 65 -30.89 5.68 4.50
N LEU A 66 -30.58 5.08 5.65
CA LEU A 66 -31.49 4.13 6.29
C LEU A 66 -32.84 4.81 6.52
N ASN A 67 -33.91 4.20 6.00
CA ASN A 67 -35.27 4.71 6.20
C ASN A 67 -35.64 4.59 7.68
N ARG A 68 -35.54 5.71 8.40
CA ARG A 68 -35.78 5.78 9.85
C ARG A 68 -37.24 5.52 10.20
N ASP A 69 -38.16 5.75 9.25
CA ASP A 69 -39.60 5.57 9.44
C ASP A 69 -40.03 4.09 9.28
N ALA A 70 -39.22 3.27 8.62
CA ALA A 70 -39.47 1.83 8.46
C ALA A 70 -39.02 0.98 9.67
N GLY A 71 -38.34 1.58 10.64
CA GLY A 71 -37.75 0.87 11.79
C GLY A 71 -36.63 -0.11 11.39
N TRP A 72 -36.18 -0.94 12.33
CA TRP A 72 -35.05 -1.86 12.10
C TRP A 72 -35.42 -3.09 11.25
N ASN A 73 -36.71 -3.30 10.98
CA ASN A 73 -37.25 -4.50 10.34
C ASN A 73 -37.16 -4.50 8.80
N GLY A 74 -36.83 -3.36 8.18
CA GLY A 74 -36.77 -3.20 6.73
C GLY A 74 -35.38 -3.45 6.10
N PHE A 75 -34.35 -3.70 6.90
CA PHE A 75 -32.99 -3.95 6.41
C PHE A 75 -32.75 -5.44 6.19
N THR A 76 -32.68 -5.88 4.92
CA THR A 76 -32.49 -7.30 4.56
C THR A 76 -31.07 -7.64 4.08
N GLY A 77 -30.10 -6.73 4.29
CA GLY A 77 -28.71 -6.89 3.85
C GLY A 77 -28.41 -6.28 2.49
#